data_AF-A0A5S3WJN7-F1
#
_entry.id   AF-A0A5S3WJN7-F1
#
_cell.length_a   1.000
_cell.length_b   1.000
_cell.length_c   1.000
_cell.angle_alpha   90.00
_cell.angle_beta   90.00
_cell.angle_gamma   90.00
#
_symmetry.space_group_name_H-M   'P 1'
#
loop_
_entity.id
_entity.type
_entity.pdbx_description
1 polymer ?
#
loop_
_entity_poly.entity_id
_entity_poly.type
_entity_poly.pdbx_seq_one_letter_code
_entity_poly.pdbx_strand_id
1 'polypeptide(L)'
;GGSKAQKEVVRVGAFNLIADGKYLEYTPATNTISQLTRQPSSRYTATAPDLQQTKSGVVQFALDPTGGSILGLLVQAPDTEEQVHQGGTVGYIILGVGL
;
A
#
# COMPACT_ATOMS: atom_id res chain seq x y z
N GLY A 1 -5.96 -7.47 -17.99
CA GLY A 1 -4.67 -7.56 -18.68
C GLY A 1 -3.71 -6.58 -18.05
N GLY A 2 -2.50 -6.99 -17.72
CA GLY A 2 -1.47 -6.10 -17.15
C GLY A 2 -0.54 -5.56 -18.23
N SER A 3 -0.19 -4.27 -18.16
CA SER A 3 0.83 -3.65 -19.00
C SER A 3 2.18 -3.70 -18.32
N LYS A 4 3.21 -4.20 -19.01
CA LYS A 4 4.60 -4.08 -18.54
C LYS A 4 5.13 -2.69 -18.88
N ALA A 5 5.78 -2.06 -17.93
CA ALA A 5 6.45 -0.78 -18.11
C ALA A 5 7.81 -0.83 -17.42
N GLN A 6 8.81 -0.16 -18.00
CA GLN A 6 10.05 0.13 -17.27
C GLN A 6 9.76 1.23 -16.26
N LYS A 7 10.14 0.99 -15.00
CA LYS A 7 9.98 1.92 -13.90
C LYS A 7 11.19 1.84 -12.98
N GLU A 8 11.50 2.97 -12.36
CA GLU A 8 12.44 3.01 -11.25
C GLU A 8 11.79 2.34 -10.03
N VAL A 9 12.52 1.41 -9.41
CA VAL A 9 12.06 0.65 -8.25
C VAL A 9 13.01 0.90 -7.09
N VAL A 10 12.48 1.34 -5.96
CA VAL A 10 13.24 1.45 -4.72
C VAL A 10 13.09 0.15 -3.94
N ARG A 11 14.22 -0.48 -3.64
CA ARG A 11 14.28 -1.69 -2.83
C ARG A 11 14.70 -1.36 -1.41
N VAL A 12 13.86 -1.73 -0.46
CA VAL A 12 14.11 -1.56 0.98
C VAL A 12 14.61 -2.88 1.55
N GLY A 13 15.93 -3.07 1.51
CA GLY A 13 16.58 -4.28 2.00
C GLY A 13 15.98 -5.56 1.42
N ALA A 14 15.59 -6.49 2.30
CA ALA A 14 14.92 -7.74 1.93
C ALA A 14 13.39 -7.68 2.09
N PHE A 15 12.82 -6.52 2.42
CA PHE A 15 11.48 -6.42 3.00
C PHE A 15 10.43 -5.90 2.02
N ASN A 16 10.72 -4.80 1.32
CA ASN A 16 9.75 -4.15 0.43
C ASN A 16 10.36 -3.67 -0.88
N LEU A 17 9.51 -3.59 -1.89
CA LEU A 17 9.75 -2.94 -3.17
C LEU A 17 8.68 -1.86 -3.35
N ILE A 18 9.07 -0.66 -3.75
CA ILE A 18 8.13 0.43 -4.05
C ILE A 18 8.45 1.10 -5.38
N ALA A 19 7.40 1.54 -6.07
CA ALA A 19 7.49 2.42 -7.24
C ALA A 19 6.24 3.32 -7.30
N ASP A 20 6.42 4.58 -7.66
CA ASP A 20 5.35 5.59 -7.75
C ASP A 20 4.42 5.65 -6.53
N GLY A 21 4.98 5.59 -5.32
CA GLY A 21 4.23 5.61 -4.06
C GLY A 21 3.45 4.32 -3.76
N LYS A 22 3.62 3.27 -4.57
CA LYS A 22 2.92 1.99 -4.42
C LYS A 22 3.87 0.88 -4.04
N TYR A 23 3.34 -0.06 -3.25
CA TYR A 23 4.02 -1.30 -2.89
C TYR A 23 3.92 -2.30 -4.03
N LEU A 24 5.06 -2.94 -4.29
CA LEU A 24 5.23 -4.00 -5.27
C LEU A 24 5.48 -5.33 -4.56
N GLU A 25 5.12 -6.39 -5.24
CA GLU A 25 5.39 -7.78 -4.88
C GLU A 25 6.39 -8.35 -5.89
N TYR A 26 7.35 -9.11 -5.38
CA TYR A 26 8.22 -9.93 -6.20
C TYR A 26 7.78 -11.39 -6.11
N THR A 27 7.45 -12.00 -7.24
CA THR A 27 7.08 -13.41 -7.34
C THR A 27 8.31 -14.23 -7.76
N PRO A 28 8.92 -15.02 -6.86
CA PRO A 28 10.15 -15.77 -7.18
C PRO A 28 9.91 -16.85 -8.24
N ALA A 29 8.74 -17.49 -8.23
CA ALA A 29 8.38 -18.57 -9.15
C ALA A 29 8.43 -18.15 -10.63
N THR A 30 8.08 -16.89 -10.91
CA THR A 30 8.04 -16.31 -12.26
C THR A 30 9.11 -15.26 -12.49
N ASN A 31 9.90 -14.92 -11.46
CA ASN A 31 10.89 -13.84 -11.47
C ASN A 31 10.28 -12.50 -11.96
N THR A 32 9.11 -12.15 -11.45
CA THR A 32 8.38 -10.95 -11.86
C THR A 32 8.14 -10.00 -10.70
N ILE A 33 8.16 -8.70 -11.00
CA ILE A 33 7.72 -7.65 -10.08
C ILE A 33 6.37 -7.13 -10.58
N SER A 34 5.38 -7.07 -9.70
CA SER A 34 4.05 -6.53 -9.97
C SER A 34 3.61 -5.62 -8.84
N GLN A 35 2.66 -4.72 -9.10
CA GLN A 35 1.97 -4.02 -8.01
C GLN A 35 1.16 -5.04 -7.20
N LEU A 36 1.05 -4.85 -5.88
CA LEU A 36 0.10 -5.61 -5.06
C LEU A 36 -1.32 -5.43 -5.61
N THR A 37 -2.08 -6.51 -5.62
CA THR A 37 -3.49 -6.52 -6.10
C THR A 37 -4.36 -5.49 -5.41
N ARG A 38 -4.12 -5.23 -4.12
CA ARG A 38 -4.69 -4.10 -3.37
C ARG A 38 -3.57 -3.48 -2.54
N GLN A 39 -3.60 -2.16 -2.44
CA GLN A 39 -2.60 -1.42 -1.69
C GLN A 39 -3.02 -1.33 -0.21
N PRO A 40 -2.05 -1.27 0.72
CA PRO A 40 -2.35 -1.03 2.12
C PRO A 40 -2.97 0.36 2.30
N SER A 41 -3.68 0.57 3.42
CA SER A 41 -4.39 1.83 3.72
C SER A 41 -3.48 3.07 3.59
N SER A 42 -4.07 4.23 3.27
CA SER A 42 -3.35 5.49 2.98
C SER A 42 -2.24 5.84 3.97
N ARG A 43 -2.43 5.61 5.27
CA ARG A 43 -1.39 5.82 6.31
C ARG A 43 -0.05 5.11 6.03
N TYR A 44 -0.06 4.01 5.27
CA TYR A 44 1.14 3.27 4.89
C TYR A 44 1.67 3.74 3.54
N THR A 45 0.81 3.84 2.52
CA THR A 45 1.21 4.32 1.17
C THR A 45 1.70 5.76 1.18
N ALA A 46 1.24 6.60 2.11
CA ALA A 46 1.72 7.97 2.27
C ALA A 46 3.22 8.06 2.63
N THR A 47 3.80 7.00 3.21
CA THR A 47 5.23 6.98 3.56
C THR A 47 6.15 6.60 2.39
N ALA A 48 5.60 6.01 1.33
CA ALA A 48 6.39 5.55 0.18
C ALA A 48 6.96 6.70 -0.68
N PRO A 49 6.20 7.77 -1.01
CA PRO A 49 6.73 8.93 -1.72
C PRO A 49 7.91 9.59 -0.99
N ASP A 50 7.79 9.75 0.33
CA ASP A 50 8.84 10.37 1.16
C ASP A 50 10.14 9.57 1.06
N LEU A 51 10.05 8.23 1.09
CA LEU A 51 11.20 7.36 0.93
C LEU A 51 11.81 7.44 -0.48
N GLN A 52 10.99 7.60 -1.53
CA GLN A 52 11.50 7.72 -2.91
C GLN A 52 12.15 9.08 -3.19
N GLN A 53 11.71 10.15 -2.52
CA GLN A 53 12.22 11.50 -2.75
C GLN A 53 13.43 11.84 -1.87
N THR A 54 13.51 11.25 -0.68
CA THR A 54 14.56 11.54 0.29
C THR A 54 15.89 10.92 -0.12
N LYS A 55 16.92 11.74 -0.32
CA LYS A 55 18.28 11.29 -0.70
C LYS A 55 19.21 11.07 0.50
N SER A 56 18.88 11.64 1.65
CA SER A 56 19.69 11.58 2.87
C SER A 56 18.85 11.86 4.10
N GLY A 57 19.20 11.27 5.24
CA GLY A 57 18.48 11.43 6.50
C GLY A 57 17.68 10.18 6.85
N VAL A 58 16.78 10.32 7.83
CA VAL A 58 15.93 9.23 8.33
C VAL A 58 14.50 9.52 7.90
N VAL A 59 13.85 8.53 7.28
CA VAL A 59 12.45 8.60 6.85
C VAL A 59 11.68 7.51 7.57
N GLN A 60 10.49 7.85 8.08
CA GLN A 60 9.59 6.83 8.60
C GLN A 60 8.96 6.11 7.41
N PHE A 61 9.09 4.79 7.39
CA PHE A 61 8.56 3.96 6.32
C PHE A 61 7.87 2.73 6.90
N ALA A 62 6.68 2.43 6.38
CA ALA A 62 5.97 1.22 6.76
C ALA A 62 6.60 -0.01 6.08
N LEU A 63 7.30 -0.79 6.90
CA LEU A 63 8.07 -1.97 6.51
C LEU A 63 7.28 -3.26 6.78
N ASP A 64 7.24 -4.16 5.80
CA ASP A 64 6.67 -5.50 5.93
C ASP A 64 7.77 -6.56 5.90
N PRO A 65 8.10 -7.20 7.03
CA PRO A 65 9.16 -8.19 7.10
C PRO A 65 8.87 -9.49 6.32
N THR A 66 7.65 -9.68 5.83
CA THR A 66 7.23 -10.90 5.13
C THR A 66 7.33 -10.82 3.61
N GLY A 67 7.91 -9.75 3.07
CA GLY A 67 8.08 -9.62 1.62
C GLY A 67 6.79 -9.25 0.88
N GLY A 68 5.78 -8.73 1.60
CA GLY A 68 4.50 -8.28 1.03
C GLY A 68 3.29 -9.09 1.46
N SER A 69 3.46 -10.22 2.17
CA SER A 69 2.33 -11.07 2.57
C SER A 69 1.44 -10.42 3.63
N ILE A 70 1.99 -9.64 4.57
CA ILE A 70 1.20 -8.91 5.57
C ILE A 70 0.49 -7.72 4.93
N LEU A 71 1.16 -7.00 4.02
CA LEU A 71 0.49 -5.95 3.25
C LEU A 71 -0.69 -6.52 2.44
N GLY A 72 -0.52 -7.72 1.84
CA GLY A 72 -1.60 -8.44 1.16
C GLY A 72 -2.73 -8.94 2.07
N LEU A 73 -2.52 -9.03 3.39
CA LEU A 73 -3.58 -9.35 4.37
C LEU A 73 -4.30 -8.11 4.89
N LEU A 74 -3.61 -6.97 5.06
CA LEU A 74 -4.22 -5.69 5.47
C LEU A 74 -5.25 -5.16 4.46
N VAL A 75 -5.12 -5.63 3.23
CA VAL A 75 -6.03 -5.52 2.10
C VAL A 75 -7.40 -6.15 2.33
N GLN A 76 -7.58 -7.02 3.34
CA GLN A 76 -8.88 -7.66 3.61
C GLN A 76 -9.78 -6.83 4.53
N ALA A 77 -9.23 -5.83 5.22
CA ALA A 77 -10.03 -4.94 6.05
C ALA A 77 -10.75 -3.91 5.16
N PRO A 78 -12.07 -3.73 5.32
CA PRO A 78 -12.80 -2.70 4.60
C PRO A 78 -12.29 -1.32 5.02
N ASP A 79 -12.11 -0.43 4.06
CA ASP A 79 -11.75 0.96 4.37
C ASP A 79 -12.95 1.73 4.96
N THR A 80 -12.71 2.94 5.47
CA THR A 80 -13.75 3.73 6.13
C THR A 80 -14.92 4.06 5.20
N GLU A 81 -14.65 4.19 3.89
CA GLU A 81 -15.68 4.44 2.87
C GLU A 81 -16.52 3.18 2.63
N GLU A 82 -15.88 2.02 2.43
CA GLU A 82 -16.55 0.71 2.35
C GLU A 82 -17.38 0.41 3.60
N GLN A 83 -16.89 0.75 4.79
CA GLN A 83 -17.64 0.59 6.05
C GLN A 83 -18.89 1.46 6.12
N VAL A 84 -18.82 2.71 5.64
CA VAL A 84 -19.99 3.62 5.59
C VAL A 84 -21.03 3.11 4.61
N HIS A 85 -20.59 2.64 3.45
CA HIS A 85 -21.49 2.05 2.45
C HIS A 85 -22.13 0.75 2.94
N GLN A 86 -21.39 -0.12 3.64
CA GLN A 86 -21.92 -1.33 4.26
C GLN A 86 -22.86 -1.02 5.43
N GLY A 87 -22.60 0.07 6.17
CA GLY A 87 -23.43 0.55 7.27
C GLY A 87 -24.72 1.29 6.84
N GLY A 88 -24.90 1.52 5.55
CA GLY A 88 -26.08 2.19 4.98
C GLY A 88 -26.34 3.56 5.61
N THR A 89 -27.61 3.95 5.74
CA THR A 89 -28.02 5.27 6.28
C THR A 89 -27.41 5.57 7.66
N VAL A 90 -27.20 4.56 8.51
CA VAL A 90 -26.63 4.75 9.85
C VAL A 90 -25.16 5.17 9.78
N GLY A 91 -24.38 4.62 8.85
CA GLY A 91 -22.97 5.01 8.65
C GLY A 91 -22.82 6.48 8.28
N TYR A 92 -23.71 7.00 7.41
CA TYR A 92 -23.73 8.41 7.04
C TYR A 92 -24.15 9.35 8.18
N ILE A 93 -25.09 8.92 9.04
CA ILE A 93 -25.51 9.71 10.21
C ILE A 93 -24.35 9.86 11.21
N ILE A 94 -23.61 8.78 11.48
CA ILE A 94 -22.47 8.81 12.41
C ILE A 94 -21.38 9.78 11.94
N LEU A 95 -21.06 9.78 10.64
CA LEU A 95 -20.12 10.75 10.08
C LEU A 95 -20.65 12.19 10.16
N GLY A 96 -21.94 12.40 9.91
CA GLY A 96 -22.56 13.72 9.94
C GLY A 96 -22.64 14.35 11.35
N VAL A 97 -22.74 13.55 12.41
CA VAL A 97 -22.75 14.03 13.80
C VAL A 97 -21.34 14.20 14.38
N GLY A 98 -20.34 13.52 13.80
CA GLY A 98 -18.94 13.62 14.24
C GLY A 98 -18.14 14.79 13.65
N LEU A 99 -18.74 15.60 12.76
CA LEU A 99 -18.18 16.83 12.20
C LEU A 99 -18.36 18.03 13.14
#